data_AF-A0A848D6H6-F1
#
_entry.id   AF-A0A848D6H6-F1
#
_cell.length_a   1.000
_cell.length_b   1.000
_cell.length_c   1.000
_cell.angle_alpha   90.00
_cell.angle_beta   90.00
_cell.angle_gamma   90.00
#
_symmetry.space_group_name_H-M   'P 1'
#
loop_
_entity.id
_entity.type
_entity.pdbx_description
1 polymer ?
#
loop_
_entity_poly.entity_id
_entity_poly.type
_entity_poly.pdbx_seq_one_letter_code
_entity_poly.pdbx_strand_id
1 'polypeptide(L)' 'MDEYLDKLTEEREGYIMRNEQTNVEIKCTEEFVEAWKQRGFVIVSKGKIRLMDK' A
#
# COMPACT_ATOMS: atom_id res chain seq x y z
N MET A 1 -9.72 -27.61 3.36
CA MET A 1 -10.07 -26.38 4.11
C MET A 1 -8.98 -25.38 3.75
N ASP A 2 -8.91 -25.02 2.48
CA ASP A 2 -7.68 -24.46 1.87
C ASP A 2 -7.96 -23.29 0.94
N GLU A 3 -9.23 -22.94 0.69
CA GLU A 3 -9.61 -21.89 -0.25
C GLU A 3 -9.50 -20.47 0.33
N TYR A 4 -9.26 -20.33 1.63
CA TYR A 4 -9.16 -19.02 2.29
C TYR A 4 -7.77 -18.39 2.24
N LEU A 5 -6.72 -19.18 1.99
CA LEU A 5 -5.34 -18.68 1.92
C LEU A 5 -4.98 -18.13 0.53
N ASP A 6 -5.67 -18.57 -0.52
CA ASP A 6 -5.32 -18.22 -1.90
C ASP A 6 -5.62 -16.73 -2.22
N LYS A 7 -6.70 -16.17 -1.64
CA LYS A 7 -7.08 -14.76 -1.81
C LYS A 7 -6.18 -13.74 -1.12
N LEU A 8 -5.31 -14.19 -0.19
CA LEU A 8 -4.35 -13.31 0.48
C LEU A 8 -3.08 -13.06 -0.35
N THR A 9 -2.90 -13.81 -1.44
CA THR A 9 -1.75 -13.72 -2.35
C THR A 9 -2.07 -12.99 -3.66
N GLU A 10 -3.23 -12.33 -3.74
CA GLU A 10 -3.54 -11.50 -4.90
C GLU A 10 -2.58 -10.30 -4.93
N GLU A 11 -1.78 -10.20 -5.98
CA GLU A 11 -0.96 -9.02 -6.27
C GLU A 11 -1.89 -7.84 -6.54
N ARG A 12 -2.19 -7.08 -5.48
CA ARG A 12 -3.04 -5.90 -5.59
C ARG A 12 -2.18 -4.69 -5.98
N GLU A 13 -2.78 -3.83 -6.79
CA GLU A 13 -2.19 -2.53 -7.10
C GLU A 13 -2.03 -1.73 -5.80
N GLY A 14 -0.80 -1.34 -5.52
CA GLY A 14 -0.42 -0.59 -4.36
C GLY A 14 0.34 0.67 -4.71
N TYR A 15 0.43 1.53 -3.72
CA TYR A 15 1.02 2.84 -3.80
C TYR A 15 2.00 2.97 -2.64
N ILE A 16 3.21 3.37 -2.98
CA ILE A 16 4.19 3.82 -2.01
C ILE A 16 3.96 5.32 -1.86
N MET A 17 3.62 5.72 -0.64
CA MET A 17 3.46 7.12 -0.28
C MET A 17 4.54 7.52 0.70
N ARG A 18 5.06 8.74 0.56
CA ARG A 18 6.07 9.31 1.45
C ARG A 18 5.55 10.60 2.03
N ASN A 19 5.78 10.80 3.33
CA ASN A 19 5.57 12.09 3.96
C ASN A 19 6.88 12.88 3.93
N GLU A 20 6.89 14.07 3.33
CA GLU A 20 8.09 14.90 3.26
C GLU A 20 8.46 15.51 4.63
N GLN A 21 7.48 15.74 5.50
CA GLN A 21 7.71 16.34 6.82
C GLN A 21 8.37 15.37 7.79
N THR A 22 7.95 14.09 7.76
CA THR A 22 8.46 13.07 8.69
C THR A 22 9.42 12.07 8.03
N ASN A 23 9.60 12.17 6.72
CA ASN A 23 10.38 11.24 5.90
C ASN A 23 9.91 9.77 5.96
N VAL A 24 8.67 9.52 6.39
CA VAL A 24 8.11 8.18 6.53
C VAL A 24 7.55 7.70 5.18
N GLU A 25 7.92 6.49 4.79
CA GLU A 25 7.40 5.80 3.61
C GLU A 25 6.43 4.69 4.03
N ILE A 26 5.28 4.64 3.38
CA ILE A 26 4.22 3.67 3.64
C ILE A 26 3.78 3.03 2.33
N LYS A 27 3.32 1.78 2.40
CA LYS A 27 2.73 1.06 1.28
C LYS A 27 1.25 0.86 1.57
N CYS A 28 0.39 1.31 0.67
CA CYS A 28 -1.06 1.22 0.84
C CYS A 28 -1.75 0.92 -0.50
N THR A 29 -2.95 0.38 -0.46
CA THR A 29 -3.81 0.20 -1.65
C THR A 29 -4.47 1.53 -2.03
N GLU A 30 -5.00 1.62 -3.26
CA GLU A 30 -5.63 2.85 -3.80
C GLU A 30 -6.68 3.46 -2.85
N GLU A 31 -7.48 2.60 -2.25
CA GLU A 31 -8.52 2.90 -1.26
C GLU A 31 -8.01 3.72 -0.05
N PHE A 32 -6.72 3.65 0.29
CA PHE A 32 -6.12 4.44 1.37
C PHE A 32 -5.29 5.63 0.88
N VAL A 33 -5.02 5.73 -0.42
CA VAL A 33 -4.19 6.81 -0.98
C VAL A 33 -4.77 8.17 -0.67
N GLU A 34 -6.08 8.35 -0.83
CA GLU A 34 -6.75 9.62 -0.53
C GLU A 34 -6.64 10.01 0.94
N ALA A 35 -6.81 9.04 1.85
CA ALA A 35 -6.69 9.28 3.29
C ALA A 35 -5.28 9.73 3.69
N TRP A 36 -4.25 9.12 3.10
CA TRP A 36 -2.86 9.50 3.33
C TRP A 36 -2.51 10.83 2.66
N LYS A 37 -3.07 11.11 1.48
CA LYS A 37 -2.91 12.40 0.79
C LYS A 37 -3.45 13.56 1.61
N GLN A 38 -4.60 13.37 2.28
CA GLN A 38 -5.14 14.35 3.23
C GLN A 38 -4.25 14.55 4.47
N ARG A 39 -3.45 13.55 4.85
CA ARG A 39 -2.47 13.62 5.95
C ARG A 39 -1.13 14.24 5.53
N GLY A 40 -0.99 14.69 4.29
CA GLY A 40 0.25 15.27 3.77
C GLY A 40 1.26 14.25 3.24
N PHE A 41 0.83 13.02 2.96
CA PHE A 41 1.66 12.06 2.24
C PHE A 41 1.48 12.23 0.74
N VAL A 42 2.56 12.07 -0.02
CA VAL A 42 2.56 12.14 -1.48
C VAL A 42 2.89 10.78 -2.07
N ILE A 43 2.27 10.44 -3.20
CA ILE A 43 2.57 9.19 -3.90
C ILE A 43 3.96 9.34 -4.53
N VAL A 44 4.91 8.52 -4.08
CA VAL A 44 6.27 8.49 -4.63
C VAL A 44 6.46 7.39 -5.65
N SER A 45 5.69 6.31 -5.55
CA SER A 45 5.74 5.21 -6.50
C SER A 45 4.43 4.45 -6.53
N LYS A 46 4.06 3.91 -7.70
CA LYS A 46 2.93 2.98 -7.85
C LYS A 46 3.46 1.64 -8.31
N GLY A 47 2.98 0.56 -7.70
CA GLY A 47 3.47 -0.78 -8.01
C GLY A 47 2.66 -1.86 -7.31
N LYS A 48 2.86 -3.11 -7.71
CA LYS A 48 2.19 -4.23 -7.06
C LYS A 48 2.79 -4.42 -5.67
N ILE A 49 1.97 -4.32 -4.64
CA ILE A 49 2.39 -4.59 -3.26
C ILE A 49 1.87 -5.96 -2.84
N ARG A 50 2.72 -6.76 -2.18
CA ARG A 50 2.29 -7.97 -1.49
C ARG A 50 2.17 -7.64 0.00
N LEU A 51 1.00 -7.93 0.56
CA LEU A 51 0.68 -7.68 1.97
C LEU A 51 1.32 -8.72 2.92
N MET A 52 1.87 -9.84 2.41
CA MET A 52 2.62 -10.83 3.19
C MET A 52 4.06 -10.96 2.69
N ASP A 53 5.01 -10.64 3.56
CA ASP A 53 6.41 -11.05 3.50
C ASP A 53 6.48 -12.48 4.08
N LYS A 54 7.18 -13.39 3.40
CA LYS A 54 7.21 -14.83 3.71
C LYS A 54 8.27 -15.18 4.74
#